data_AF-A0A9D6KVI7-F1
#
_entry.id   AF-A0A9D6KVI7-F1
#
_cell.length_a   1.000
_cell.length_b   1.000
_cell.length_c   1.000
_cell.angle_alpha   90.00
_cell.angle_beta   90.00
_cell.angle_gamma   90.00
#
_symmetry.space_group_name_H-M   'P 1'
#
loop_
_entity.id
_entity.type
_entity.pdbx_description
1 polymer ?
#
loop_
_entity_poly.entity_id
_entity_poly.type
_entity_poly.pdbx_seq_one_letter_code
_entity_poly.pdbx_strand_id
1 'polypeptide(L)' 'LGACNPQYAHRALQAESKIGTMLPCNVIVRQEGPGKVEIAAVDPVASMQAIENPALADIAEPVRALLQAVIAEL' A
#
# COMPACT_ATOMS: atom_id res chain seq x y z
N LEU A 1 -4.28 10.63 -0.98
CA LEU A 1 -3.15 10.66 -0.03
C LEU A 1 -2.15 9.58 -0.44
N GLY A 2 -0.85 9.80 -0.23
CA GLY A 2 0.17 8.77 -0.42
C GLY A 2 0.81 8.40 0.92
N ALA A 3 0.58 7.17 1.39
CA ALA A 3 1.15 6.64 2.62
C ALA A 3 2.38 5.78 2.29
N CYS A 4 3.48 5.98 3.01
CA CYS A 4 4.72 5.26 2.75
C CYS A 4 5.42 4.90 4.06
N ASN A 5 5.82 3.65 4.20
CA ASN A 5 6.76 3.21 5.21
C ASN A 5 8.18 3.16 4.60
N PRO A 6 9.11 4.05 4.99
CA PRO A 6 10.43 4.13 4.37
C PRO A 6 11.24 2.83 4.41
N GLN A 7 11.10 2.03 5.47
CA GLN A 7 11.85 0.77 5.62
C GLN A 7 11.38 -0.27 4.58
N TYR A 8 10.07 -0.42 4.39
CA TYR A 8 9.54 -1.33 3.38
C TYR A 8 9.76 -0.81 1.96
N ALA A 9 9.60 0.49 1.73
CA ALA A 9 9.86 1.10 0.43
C ALA A 9 11.33 0.91 -0.01
N HIS A 10 12.28 1.10 0.90
CA HIS A 10 13.69 0.87 0.62
C HIS A 10 13.97 -0.60 0.28
N ARG A 11 13.45 -1.54 1.08
CA ARG A 11 13.56 -2.98 0.80
C ARG A 11 12.95 -3.37 -0.55
N ALA A 12 11.80 -2.79 -0.90
CA ALA A 12 11.15 -3.03 -2.19
C ALA A 12 12.03 -2.53 -3.34
N LEU A 13 12.59 -1.31 -3.23
CA LEU A 13 13.48 -0.73 -4.24
C LEU A 13 14.78 -1.53 -4.41
N GLN A 14 15.27 -2.17 -3.34
CA GLN A 14 16.41 -3.09 -3.41
C GLN A 14 16.07 -4.40 -4.12
N ALA A 15 14.85 -4.91 -3.95
CA ALA A 15 14.38 -6.13 -4.60
C ALA A 15 13.98 -5.92 -6.06
N GLU A 16 13.42 -4.76 -6.40
CA GLU A 16 13.01 -4.37 -7.74
C GLU A 16 13.15 -2.87 -7.93
N SER A 17 14.18 -2.47 -8.69
CA SER A 17 14.50 -1.06 -8.94
C SER A 17 13.33 -0.25 -9.53
N LYS A 18 12.47 -0.87 -10.34
CA LYS A 18 11.35 -0.21 -11.01
C LYS A 18 10.08 -0.15 -10.16
N ILE A 19 10.06 -0.77 -8.97
CA ILE A 19 8.88 -0.77 -8.08
C ILE A 19 8.46 0.63 -7.65
N GLY A 20 9.37 1.61 -7.74
CA GLY A 20 9.10 3.01 -7.43
C GLY A 20 7.94 3.61 -8.22
N THR A 21 7.57 3.05 -9.37
CA THR A 21 6.39 3.47 -10.15
C THR A 21 5.06 3.08 -9.50
N MET A 22 5.07 2.11 -8.58
CA MET A 22 3.91 1.65 -7.81
C MET A 22 3.86 2.24 -6.39
N LEU A 23 4.87 3.02 -6.00
CA LEU A 23 4.93 3.68 -4.70
C LEU A 23 4.46 5.14 -4.84
N PRO A 24 3.86 5.75 -3.80
CA PRO A 24 3.55 5.20 -2.47
C PRO A 24 2.23 4.38 -2.45
N CYS A 25 1.87 3.83 -1.28
CA CYS A 25 0.56 3.22 -1.09
C CYS A 25 -0.52 4.31 -1.13
N ASN A 26 -1.34 4.31 -2.18
CA ASN A 26 -2.41 5.28 -2.36
C ASN A 26 -3.56 5.03 -1.37
N VAL A 27 -4.07 6.10 -0.79
CA VAL A 27 -5.26 6.11 0.08
C VAL A 27 -6.21 7.21 -0.40
N ILE A 28 -7.48 6.87 -0.59
CA ILE A 28 -8.57 7.80 -0.89
C ILE A 28 -9.41 8.01 0.37
N VAL A 29 -9.83 9.27 0.57
CA VAL A 29 -10.75 9.68 1.63
C VAL A 29 -11.81 10.53 0.95
N ARG A 30 -13.07 10.11 1.02
CA ARG A 30 -14.18 10.82 0.36
C ARG A 30 -15.42 10.84 1.21
N GLN A 31 -16.20 11.91 1.08
CA GLN A 31 -17.50 12.01 1.73
C GLN A 31 -18.55 11.29 0.89
N GLU A 32 -19.28 10.33 1.48
CA GLU A 32 -20.39 9.61 0.82
C GLU A 32 -21.77 10.14 1.25
N GLY A 33 -21.82 11.09 2.18
CA GLY A 33 -23.04 11.73 2.63
C GLY A 33 -22.81 12.59 3.88
N PRO A 34 -23.87 13.21 4.42
CA PRO A 34 -23.75 13.99 5.66
C PRO A 34 -23.18 13.14 6.79
N GLY A 35 -22.00 13.53 7.31
CA GLY A 35 -21.31 12.83 8.39
C GLY A 35 -20.74 11.44 8.05
N LYS A 36 -20.77 11.01 6.78
CA LYS A 36 -20.24 9.71 6.34
C LYS A 36 -18.99 9.89 5.49
N VAL A 37 -17.89 9.26 5.90
CA VAL A 37 -16.61 9.26 5.18
C VAL A 37 -16.27 7.83 4.81
N GLU A 38 -15.93 7.60 3.55
CA GLU A 38 -15.30 6.38 3.08
C GLU A 38 -13.78 6.59 3.00
N ILE A 39 -13.04 5.60 3.47
CA ILE A 39 -11.60 5.52 3.36
C ILE A 39 -11.28 4.21 2.65
N ALA A 40 -10.50 4.27 1.57
CA ALA A 40 -10.01 3.07 0.90
C ALA A 40 -8.50 3.20 0.65
N ALA A 41 -7.76 2.13 0.92
CA ALA A 41 -6.33 2.03 0.64
C ALA A 41 -6.09 1.02 -0.48
N VAL A 42 -5.02 1.25 -1.23
CA VAL A 42 -4.51 0.29 -2.22
C VAL A 42 -4.11 -1.02 -1.53
N ASP A 43 -4.38 -2.15 -2.16
CA ASP A 43 -3.78 -3.44 -1.77
C ASP A 43 -2.39 -3.55 -2.40
N PRO A 44 -1.30 -3.52 -1.59
CA PRO A 44 0.05 -3.64 -2.12
C PRO A 44 0.33 -5.02 -2.73
N VAL A 45 -0.29 -6.10 -2.26
CA VAL A 45 -0.10 -7.44 -2.82
C VAL A 45 -0.67 -7.50 -4.23
N ALA A 46 -1.92 -7.05 -4.41
CA ALA A 46 -2.54 -6.99 -5.73
C ALA A 46 -1.80 -6.04 -6.69
N SER A 47 -1.33 -4.89 -6.18
CA SER A 47 -0.65 -3.89 -7.01
C SER A 47 0.72 -4.35 -7.49
N MET A 48 1.45 -5.09 -6.64
CA MET A 48 2.81 -5.56 -6.96
C MET A 48 2.81 -6.86 -7.78
N GLN A 49 1.69 -7.61 -7.83
CA GLN A 49 1.56 -8.83 -8.65
C GLN A 49 1.87 -8.58 -10.13
N ALA A 50 1.56 -7.39 -10.66
CA ALA A 50 1.80 -7.03 -12.06
C ALA A 50 3.30 -6.99 -12.46
N ILE A 51 4.22 -7.00 -11.48
CA ILE A 51 5.66 -6.90 -11.71
C ILE A 51 6.33 -8.29 -11.77
N GLU A 52 5.58 -9.36 -11.50
CA GLU A 52 6.03 -10.76 -11.63
C GLU A 52 7.36 -11.06 -10.89
N ASN A 53 7.63 -10.36 -9.78
CA ASN A 53 8.82 -10.56 -8.95
C ASN A 53 8.41 -11.19 -7.60
N PRO A 54 8.70 -12.50 -7.38
CA PRO A 54 8.31 -13.21 -6.16
C PRO A 54 8.86 -12.58 -4.87
N ALA A 55 10.02 -11.93 -4.92
CA ALA A 55 10.63 -11.30 -3.76
C ALA A 55 9.82 -10.12 -3.19
N LEU A 56 8.90 -9.56 -3.98
CA LEU A 56 8.01 -8.49 -3.54
C LEU A 56 6.86 -8.98 -2.67
N ALA A 57 6.46 -10.25 -2.78
CA ALA A 57 5.34 -10.80 -2.01
C ALA A 57 5.62 -10.75 -0.49
N ASP A 58 6.84 -11.12 -0.09
CA ASP A 58 7.30 -11.09 1.31
C ASP A 58 7.38 -9.67 1.90
N ILE A 59 7.40 -8.65 1.04
CA ILE A 59 7.41 -7.24 1.43
C ILE A 59 5.98 -6.68 1.45
N ALA A 60 5.15 -7.06 0.48
CA ALA A 60 3.80 -6.55 0.32
C ALA A 60 2.83 -7.04 1.43
N GLU A 61 2.96 -8.30 1.84
CA GLU A 61 2.10 -8.92 2.87
C GLU A 61 2.14 -8.15 4.22
N PRO A 62 3.32 -7.86 4.81
CA PRO A 62 3.39 -7.03 6.01
C PRO A 62 2.84 -5.62 5.82
N VAL A 63 3.04 -4.99 4.65
CA VAL A 63 2.52 -3.65 4.37
C VAL A 63 0.99 -3.66 4.30
N ARG A 64 0.40 -4.70 3.72
CA ARG A 64 -1.06 -4.89 3.70
C ARG A 64 -1.62 -5.00 5.13
N ALA A 65 -0.98 -5.81 5.98
CA ALA A 65 -1.41 -5.95 7.38
C ALA A 65 -1.35 -4.61 8.14
N LEU A 66 -0.31 -3.80 7.92
CA LEU A 66 -0.21 -2.47 8.52
C LEU A 66 -1.32 -1.52 8.05
N LEU A 67 -1.62 -1.50 6.75
CA LEU A 67 -2.70 -0.68 6.20
C LEU A 67 -4.07 -1.10 6.76
N GLN A 68 -4.31 -2.40 6.85
CA GLN A 68 -5.54 -2.95 7.43
C GLN A 68 -5.68 -2.58 8.91
N ALA A 69 -4.61 -2.68 9.69
CA ALA A 69 -4.61 -2.32 11.10
C ALA A 69 -4.98 -0.83 11.29
N VAL A 70 -4.35 0.07 10.52
CA VAL A 70 -4.65 1.51 10.59
C VAL A 70 -6.09 1.80 10.19
N ILE A 71 -6.62 1.16 9.14
CA ILE A 71 -8.01 1.35 8.72
C ILE A 71 -9.00 0.84 9.79
N ALA A 72 -8.67 -0.26 10.47
CA ALA A 72 -9.52 -0.84 11.51
C ALA A 72 -9.58 0.00 12.80
N GLU A 73 -8.65 0.94 12.99
CA GLU A 73 -8.59 1.83 14.16
C GLU A 73 -9.29 3.19 13.94
N LEU A 74 -9.89 3.42 12.76
CA LEU A 74 -10.61 4.66 12.40
C LEU A 74 -12.12 4.55 12.63
#